data_AF-A0A8J7J4Q0-F1
#
_entry.id   AF-A0A8J7J4Q0-F1
#
_cell.length_a   1.000
_cell.length_b   1.000
_cell.length_c   1.000
_cell.angle_alpha   90.00
_cell.angle_beta   90.00
_cell.angle_gamma   90.00
#
_symmetry.space_group_name_H-M   'P 1'
#
loop_
_entity.id
_entity.type
_entity.pdbx_description
1 polymer ?
#
loop_
_entity_poly.entity_id
_entity_poly.type
_entity_poly.pdbx_seq_one_letter_code
_entity_poly.pdbx_strand_id
1 'polypeptide(L)'
;MLDTQNPNNYCYKTKDIELHILGGLQLNKLESLRVTLSIEKLTKTKAVLNILRQSIDLYNDNQVEKLVRKCAERLEIGTSVIRKTLQELTKELENYRFLLASKQAESQKPFSKHLTKLEEQEAINFLKSKNLLEKTNELIGKSGVIGEVDNRLLMYLIFTSRKTNNPLHCISLGSSGVGKTHLQSKVSELIPEEDKIEITVLSANAFYYFNRTELQHKLILIEDLDGAESVLYPLRELQSKKRITKTVVHKDRKGNTKTIHLTVEGPVSVAGCTTQESIYEDNSNRSFLLYIDESEQQDSRIMQYQRFLSAGKLNEQEQLTAAELLRNVQRTLKPIKVVNPYAMRLSLPQSVFKPRRTNAHYLQFIEAITFYKQWQRHRQYDEHTGEEYIETEIEDIKEANELIKEVLLRKSDLLNGACRNFFESLKAYLKKENQSIFTNAEIRRVLRINPSNQKRYMLQLQLANLVQKAKGDKRKGYQYEVVTYDDYEATHKQIEQVLEKTIIGLQNEIPVGGDSPLVQEVYNGSKVEMDE
;
A
#
# COMPACT_ATOMS: atom_id res chain seq x y z
N MET A 1 10.81 40.13 -28.27
CA MET A 1 10.93 39.09 -27.22
C MET A 1 9.52 38.75 -26.78
N LEU A 2 9.20 37.46 -26.62
CA LEU A 2 7.88 37.00 -26.22
C LEU A 2 7.65 37.26 -24.72
N ASP A 3 6.64 38.03 -24.38
CA ASP A 3 6.18 38.23 -23.00
C ASP A 3 5.13 37.18 -22.66
N THR A 4 5.44 36.37 -21.65
CA THR A 4 4.62 35.24 -21.19
C THR A 4 4.11 35.41 -19.75
N GLN A 5 4.15 36.62 -19.19
CA GLN A 5 3.71 36.87 -17.80
C GLN A 5 2.23 36.52 -17.57
N ASN A 6 1.37 36.70 -18.58
CA ASN A 6 -0.02 36.31 -18.52
C ASN A 6 -0.25 34.95 -19.25
N PRO A 7 -0.55 33.85 -18.53
CA PRO A 7 -0.78 32.53 -19.12
C PRO A 7 -1.88 32.47 -20.20
N ASN A 8 -2.84 33.40 -20.14
CA ASN A 8 -3.99 33.44 -21.03
C ASN A 8 -3.82 34.41 -22.20
N ASN A 9 -2.73 35.19 -22.22
CA ASN A 9 -2.48 36.18 -23.27
C ASN A 9 -0.97 36.47 -23.38
N TYR A 10 -0.26 35.74 -24.24
CA TYR A 10 1.15 36.04 -24.52
C TYR A 10 1.26 37.20 -25.50
N CYS A 11 2.26 38.06 -25.34
CA CYS A 11 2.44 39.24 -26.17
C CYS A 11 3.79 39.19 -26.89
N TYR A 12 3.81 39.44 -28.19
CA TYR A 12 5.04 39.56 -28.98
C TYR A 12 5.01 40.88 -29.76
N LYS A 13 5.90 41.79 -29.38
CA LYS A 13 6.01 43.14 -29.97
C LYS A 13 7.19 43.23 -30.91
N THR A 14 6.94 43.81 -32.08
CA THR A 14 7.95 44.25 -33.05
C THR A 14 7.85 45.77 -33.26
N LYS A 15 8.62 46.33 -34.19
CA LYS A 15 8.55 47.76 -34.52
C LYS A 15 7.21 48.16 -35.14
N ASP A 16 6.60 47.26 -35.92
CA ASP A 16 5.44 47.57 -36.77
C ASP A 16 4.16 46.85 -36.31
N ILE A 17 4.29 45.73 -35.58
CA ILE A 17 3.18 44.84 -35.22
C ILE A 17 3.27 44.40 -33.76
N GLU A 18 2.12 44.38 -33.08
CA GLU A 18 1.88 43.72 -31.80
C GLU A 18 1.02 42.47 -32.01
N LEU A 19 1.51 41.32 -31.53
CA LEU A 19 0.83 40.02 -31.62
C LEU A 19 0.44 39.53 -30.23
N HIS A 20 -0.79 39.07 -30.10
CA HIS A 20 -1.32 38.47 -28.89
C HIS A 20 -1.74 37.03 -29.15
N ILE A 21 -1.33 36.10 -28.27
CA ILE A 21 -1.70 34.69 -28.32
C ILE A 21 -2.75 34.45 -27.24
N LEU A 22 -4.00 34.35 -27.67
CA LEU A 22 -5.16 34.22 -26.78
C LEU A 22 -5.37 32.75 -26.36
N GLY A 23 -5.50 32.51 -25.06
CA GLY A 23 -5.79 31.19 -24.49
C GLY A 23 -4.56 30.29 -24.26
N GLY A 24 -3.35 30.85 -24.39
CA GLY A 24 -2.10 30.13 -24.11
C GLY A 24 -1.72 29.08 -25.16
N LEU A 25 -0.89 28.11 -24.77
CA LEU A 25 -0.41 27.02 -25.63
C LEU A 25 -0.97 25.66 -25.19
N GLN A 26 -1.34 24.82 -26.17
CA GLN A 26 -1.68 23.42 -25.92
C GLN A 26 -0.43 22.54 -25.95
N LEU A 27 -0.24 21.73 -24.91
CA LEU A 27 0.94 20.86 -24.75
C LEU A 27 0.73 19.43 -25.27
N ASN A 28 -0.52 19.03 -25.55
CA ASN A 28 -0.88 17.64 -25.83
C ASN A 28 -0.61 17.19 -27.28
N LYS A 29 -0.29 18.12 -28.21
CA LYS A 29 -0.08 17.83 -29.65
C LYS A 29 1.14 18.57 -30.19
N LEU A 30 2.31 17.97 -30.06
CA LEU A 30 3.57 18.58 -30.50
C LEU A 30 3.68 18.78 -32.02
N GLU A 31 2.99 17.97 -32.81
CA GLU A 31 3.01 18.01 -34.29
C GLU A 31 2.20 19.17 -34.91
N SER A 32 1.48 19.94 -34.11
CA SER A 32 0.72 21.13 -34.55
C SER A 32 0.96 22.29 -33.60
N LEU A 33 0.93 23.53 -34.08
CA LEU A 33 1.01 24.71 -33.24
C LEU A 33 -0.21 25.59 -33.50
N ARG A 34 -1.37 25.10 -33.03
CA ARG A 34 -2.63 25.81 -33.13
C ARG A 34 -2.73 26.89 -32.06
N VAL A 35 -2.87 28.13 -32.52
CA VAL A 35 -2.99 29.31 -31.68
C VAL A 35 -4.07 30.25 -32.22
N THR A 36 -4.65 31.06 -31.34
CA THR A 36 -5.52 32.17 -31.75
C THR A 36 -4.72 33.45 -31.64
N LEU A 37 -4.36 34.01 -32.80
CA LEU A 37 -3.59 35.25 -32.89
C LEU A 37 -4.54 36.44 -32.94
N SER A 38 -4.21 37.49 -32.19
CA SER A 38 -4.74 38.84 -32.35
C SER A 38 -3.60 39.74 -32.79
N ILE A 39 -3.73 40.33 -33.97
CA ILE A 39 -2.66 41.02 -34.70
C ILE A 39 -3.05 42.49 -34.86
N GLU A 40 -2.22 43.38 -34.34
CA GLU A 40 -2.45 44.82 -34.35
C GLU A 40 -1.25 45.57 -34.93
N LYS A 41 -1.51 46.61 -35.73
CA LYS A 41 -0.47 47.51 -36.25
C LYS A 41 -0.15 48.57 -35.19
N LEU A 42 1.14 48.81 -34.96
CA LEU A 42 1.60 49.86 -34.06
C LEU A 42 1.71 51.20 -34.81
N THR A 43 0.87 52.19 -34.48
CA THR A 43 0.95 53.56 -35.02
C THR A 43 1.25 54.59 -33.91
N LYS A 44 2.00 55.65 -34.24
CA LYS A 44 2.33 56.76 -33.29
C LYS A 44 1.09 57.52 -32.81
N THR A 45 -0.01 57.44 -33.54
CA THR A 45 -1.33 57.98 -33.19
C THR A 45 -2.28 56.81 -32.95
N LYS A 46 -2.83 56.69 -31.74
CA LYS A 46 -3.86 55.71 -31.33
C LYS A 46 -5.21 55.98 -32.01
N ALA A 47 -5.27 55.94 -33.33
CA ALA A 47 -6.50 56.10 -34.06
C ALA A 47 -6.62 55.00 -35.12
N VAL A 48 -7.64 54.15 -34.92
CA VAL A 48 -8.08 52.99 -35.73
C VAL A 48 -7.47 51.64 -35.31
N LEU A 49 -8.23 50.92 -34.47
CA LEU A 49 -8.04 49.53 -34.06
C LEU A 49 -8.24 48.57 -35.23
N ASN A 50 -7.28 48.49 -36.16
CA ASN A 50 -7.24 47.41 -37.15
C ASN A 50 -6.69 46.14 -36.48
N ILE A 51 -7.51 45.48 -35.66
CA ILE A 51 -7.17 44.21 -35.01
C ILE A 51 -7.69 43.06 -35.85
N LEU A 52 -6.78 42.18 -36.30
CA LEU A 52 -7.13 40.93 -36.97
C LEU A 52 -7.03 39.77 -35.99
N ARG A 53 -8.13 39.04 -35.78
CA ARG A 53 -8.15 37.83 -34.96
C ARG A 53 -8.33 36.60 -35.83
N GLN A 54 -7.44 35.62 -35.70
CA GLN A 54 -7.54 34.39 -36.47
C GLN A 54 -6.93 33.21 -35.73
N SER A 55 -7.67 32.09 -35.71
CA SER A 55 -7.13 30.80 -35.29
C SER A 55 -6.38 30.17 -36.45
N ILE A 56 -5.15 29.74 -36.20
CA ILE A 56 -4.24 29.21 -37.21
C ILE A 56 -3.36 28.11 -36.62
N ASP A 57 -3.01 27.12 -37.44
CA ASP A 57 -1.89 26.23 -37.16
C ASP A 57 -0.61 26.80 -37.78
N LEU A 58 0.31 27.28 -36.93
CA LEU A 58 1.56 27.93 -37.38
C LEU A 58 2.51 26.97 -38.12
N TYR A 59 2.30 25.65 -38.03
CA TYR A 59 3.06 24.65 -38.80
C TYR A 59 2.46 24.38 -40.19
N ASN A 60 1.28 24.93 -40.49
CA ASN A 60 0.65 24.78 -41.79
C ASN A 60 0.97 25.97 -42.69
N ASP A 61 1.96 25.80 -43.58
CA ASP A 61 2.45 26.86 -44.48
C ASP A 61 1.33 27.51 -45.31
N ASN A 62 0.40 26.71 -45.85
CA ASN A 62 -0.75 27.22 -46.61
C ASN A 62 -1.65 28.15 -45.79
N GLN A 63 -1.83 27.88 -44.49
CA GLN A 63 -2.60 28.76 -43.61
C GLN A 63 -1.80 30.03 -43.27
N VAL A 64 -0.49 29.89 -43.04
CA VAL A 64 0.40 31.01 -42.72
C VAL A 64 0.46 31.98 -43.89
N GLU A 65 0.62 31.49 -45.12
CA GLU A 65 0.61 32.30 -46.34
C GLU A 65 -0.70 33.08 -46.53
N LYS A 66 -1.84 32.43 -46.31
CA LYS A 66 -3.15 33.09 -46.37
C LYS A 66 -3.28 34.18 -45.30
N LEU A 67 -2.77 33.94 -44.09
CA LEU A 67 -2.75 34.93 -43.01
C LEU A 67 -1.83 36.11 -43.35
N VAL A 68 -0.62 35.85 -43.88
CA VAL A 68 0.34 36.87 -44.30
C VAL A 68 -0.28 37.83 -45.32
N ARG A 69 -0.93 37.29 -46.37
CA ARG A 69 -1.60 38.11 -47.40
C ARG A 69 -2.72 38.95 -46.80
N LYS A 70 -3.57 38.34 -45.99
CA LYS A 70 -4.70 39.02 -45.33
C LYS A 70 -4.25 40.12 -44.37
N CYS A 71 -3.18 39.89 -43.62
CA CYS A 71 -2.57 40.89 -42.76
C CYS A 71 -1.93 42.02 -43.56
N ALA A 72 -1.24 41.71 -44.67
CA ALA A 72 -0.60 42.72 -45.50
C ALA A 72 -1.63 43.67 -46.12
N GLU A 73 -2.75 43.14 -46.62
CA GLU A 73 -3.85 43.92 -47.17
C GLU A 73 -4.56 44.79 -46.12
N ARG A 74 -4.90 44.23 -44.95
CA ARG A 74 -5.69 44.96 -43.94
C ARG A 74 -4.88 45.90 -43.06
N LEU A 75 -3.63 45.55 -42.79
CA LEU A 75 -2.75 46.34 -41.93
C LEU A 75 -1.83 47.25 -42.74
N GLU A 76 -1.81 47.13 -44.07
CA GLU A 76 -0.92 47.91 -44.94
C GLU A 76 0.54 47.77 -44.49
N ILE A 77 0.98 46.52 -44.32
CA ILE A 77 2.35 46.15 -43.92
C ILE A 77 2.90 45.20 -44.98
N GLY A 78 4.19 45.32 -45.31
CA GLY A 78 4.84 44.43 -46.26
C GLY A 78 4.73 42.95 -45.86
N THR A 79 4.44 42.08 -46.84
CA THR A 79 4.32 40.63 -46.64
C THR A 79 5.60 40.00 -46.08
N SER A 80 6.77 40.54 -46.45
CA SER A 80 8.09 40.12 -45.94
C SER A 80 8.22 40.37 -44.43
N VAL A 81 7.72 41.50 -43.94
CA VAL A 81 7.75 41.87 -42.52
C VAL A 81 6.86 40.93 -41.72
N ILE A 82 5.60 40.74 -42.16
CA ILE A 82 4.65 39.85 -41.46
C ILE A 82 5.16 38.41 -41.44
N ARG A 83 5.68 37.90 -42.57
CA ARG A 83 6.24 36.55 -42.66
C ARG A 83 7.39 36.36 -41.67
N LYS A 84 8.34 37.29 -41.66
CA LYS A 84 9.48 37.24 -40.74
C LYS A 84 9.01 37.27 -39.28
N THR A 85 8.08 38.15 -38.94
CA THR A 85 7.51 38.23 -37.59
C THR A 85 6.81 36.94 -37.17
N LEU A 86 6.02 36.31 -38.05
CA LEU A 86 5.35 35.04 -37.75
C LEU A 86 6.35 33.88 -37.60
N GLN A 87 7.43 33.85 -38.39
CA GLN A 87 8.50 32.86 -38.24
C GLN A 87 9.24 33.02 -36.91
N GLU A 88 9.61 34.25 -36.54
CA GLU A 88 10.23 34.55 -35.25
C GLU A 88 9.30 34.20 -34.08
N LEU A 89 8.02 34.58 -34.17
CA LEU A 89 7.02 34.21 -33.17
C LEU A 89 6.89 32.69 -33.03
N THR A 90 6.87 31.96 -34.14
CA THR A 90 6.78 30.49 -34.14
C THR A 90 7.95 29.90 -33.36
N LYS A 91 9.18 30.35 -33.63
CA LYS A 91 10.39 29.92 -32.91
C LYS A 91 10.32 30.22 -31.41
N GLU A 92 9.88 31.42 -31.03
CA GLU A 92 9.74 31.80 -29.62
C GLU A 92 8.67 30.97 -28.90
N LEU A 93 7.54 30.70 -29.56
CA LEU A 93 6.48 29.84 -29.02
C LEU A 93 6.96 28.39 -28.88
N GLU A 94 7.77 27.87 -29.81
CA GLU A 94 8.39 26.54 -29.69
C GLU A 94 9.29 26.45 -28.47
N ASN A 95 10.24 27.38 -28.32
CA ASN A 95 11.15 27.43 -27.19
C ASN A 95 10.37 27.49 -25.86
N TYR A 96 9.34 28.34 -25.79
CA TYR A 96 8.50 28.43 -24.61
C TYR A 96 7.65 27.17 -24.38
N ARG A 97 7.18 26.51 -25.44
CA ARG A 97 6.44 25.23 -25.36
C ARG A 97 7.33 24.12 -24.80
N PHE A 98 8.61 24.06 -25.20
CA PHE A 98 9.59 23.15 -24.60
C PHE A 98 9.84 23.47 -23.12
N LEU A 99 9.93 24.76 -22.75
CA LEU A 99 10.07 25.17 -21.36
C LEU A 99 8.83 24.80 -20.53
N LEU A 100 7.62 24.96 -21.06
CA LEU A 100 6.38 24.57 -20.38
C LEU A 100 6.27 23.06 -20.24
N ALA A 101 6.61 22.29 -21.29
CA ALA A 101 6.61 20.84 -21.24
C ALA A 101 7.63 20.30 -20.22
N SER A 102 8.83 20.89 -20.15
CA SER A 102 9.84 20.54 -19.15
C SER A 102 9.40 20.92 -17.73
N LYS A 103 8.84 22.11 -17.51
CA LYS A 103 8.26 22.50 -16.22
C LYS A 103 7.09 21.61 -15.81
N GLN A 104 6.23 21.20 -16.74
CA GLN A 104 5.12 20.29 -16.47
C GLN A 104 5.65 18.90 -16.11
N ALA A 105 6.65 18.41 -16.84
CA ALA A 105 7.33 17.16 -16.51
C ALA A 105 8.05 17.22 -15.16
N GLU A 106 8.68 18.34 -14.79
CA GLU A 106 9.27 18.56 -13.47
C GLU A 106 8.21 18.64 -12.36
N SER A 107 7.09 19.30 -12.59
CA SER A 107 5.97 19.35 -11.63
C SER A 107 5.27 18.00 -11.44
N GLN A 108 5.39 17.11 -12.42
CA GLN A 108 4.90 15.73 -12.37
C GLN A 108 5.94 14.74 -11.88
N LYS A 109 7.19 15.16 -11.63
CA LYS A 109 8.16 14.27 -10.98
C LYS A 109 7.68 14.02 -9.55
N PRO A 110 7.63 12.74 -9.12
CA PRO A 110 7.29 12.43 -7.75
C PRO A 110 8.28 13.14 -6.83
N PHE A 111 7.77 13.90 -5.86
CA PHE A 111 8.59 14.51 -4.82
C PHE A 111 9.36 13.40 -4.11
N SER A 112 10.69 13.52 -4.01
CA SER A 112 11.51 12.60 -3.24
C SER A 112 12.33 13.39 -2.22
N LYS A 113 12.11 13.16 -0.93
CA LYS A 113 12.90 13.81 0.12
C LYS A 113 14.31 13.22 0.11
N HIS A 114 15.31 14.06 -0.14
CA HIS A 114 16.71 13.70 0.08
C HIS A 114 17.07 13.97 1.55
N LEU A 115 17.53 12.94 2.25
CA LEU A 115 17.98 13.08 3.64
C LEU A 115 19.23 13.94 3.72
N THR A 116 19.30 14.78 4.75
CA THR A 116 20.56 15.40 5.15
C THR A 116 21.49 14.35 5.78
N LYS A 117 22.81 14.62 5.80
CA LYS A 117 23.78 13.71 6.43
C LYS A 117 23.48 13.45 7.91
N LEU A 118 22.94 14.44 8.62
CA LEU A 118 22.57 14.30 10.03
C LEU A 118 21.36 13.37 10.19
N GLU A 119 20.29 13.57 9.41
CA GLU A 119 19.11 12.70 9.43
C GLU A 119 19.43 11.26 9.04
N GLU A 120 20.30 11.08 8.03
CA GLU A 120 20.75 9.76 7.60
C GLU A 120 21.55 9.06 8.71
N GLN A 121 22.48 9.78 9.37
CA GLN A 121 23.25 9.24 10.50
C GLN A 121 22.35 8.88 11.69
N GLU A 122 21.39 9.73 12.04
CA GLU A 122 20.43 9.48 13.11
C GLU A 122 19.60 8.22 12.85
N ALA A 123 19.04 8.09 11.64
CA ALA A 123 18.27 6.92 11.23
C ALA A 123 19.11 5.63 11.20
N ILE A 124 20.35 5.69 10.71
CA ILE A 124 21.27 4.53 10.71
C ILE A 124 21.67 4.15 12.15
N ASN A 125 21.95 5.14 13.00
CA ASN A 125 22.28 4.89 14.41
C ASN A 125 21.11 4.23 15.15
N PHE A 126 19.89 4.66 14.86
CA PHE A 126 18.67 4.01 15.35
C PHE A 126 18.60 2.55 14.88
N LEU A 127 18.78 2.29 13.58
CA LEU A 127 18.76 0.94 12.99
C LEU A 127 19.87 0.02 13.53
N LYS A 128 20.99 0.56 14.00
CA LYS A 128 22.09 -0.19 14.64
C LYS A 128 21.85 -0.48 16.12
N SER A 129 20.80 0.09 16.72
CA SER A 129 20.58 -0.02 18.16
C SER A 129 20.06 -1.40 18.55
N LYS A 130 20.48 -1.90 19.72
CA LYS A 130 19.95 -3.13 20.32
C LYS A 130 18.45 -2.99 20.61
N ASN A 131 17.74 -4.13 20.61
CA ASN A 131 16.29 -4.20 20.80
C ASN A 131 15.53 -3.29 19.82
N LEU A 132 15.89 -3.38 18.54
CA LEU A 132 15.38 -2.46 17.52
C LEU A 132 13.86 -2.50 17.43
N LEU A 133 13.23 -3.68 17.42
CA LEU A 133 11.78 -3.79 17.31
C LEU A 133 11.05 -3.16 18.50
N GLU A 134 11.53 -3.36 19.73
CA GLU A 134 10.97 -2.72 20.93
C GLU A 134 11.00 -1.19 20.81
N LYS A 135 12.17 -0.63 20.45
CA LYS A 135 12.34 0.81 20.27
C LYS A 135 11.52 1.38 19.13
N THR A 136 11.41 0.64 18.03
CA THR A 136 10.52 0.99 16.92
C THR A 136 9.08 1.03 17.39
N ASN A 137 8.66 0.05 18.19
CA ASN A 137 7.32 -0.01 18.74
C ASN A 137 7.04 1.16 19.69
N GLU A 138 8.00 1.52 20.55
CA GLU A 138 7.91 2.72 21.39
C GLU A 138 7.76 4.00 20.57
N LEU A 139 8.54 4.15 19.49
CA LEU A 139 8.43 5.31 18.59
C LEU A 139 7.08 5.35 17.86
N ILE A 140 6.56 4.21 17.41
CA ILE A 140 5.21 4.11 16.81
C ILE A 140 4.14 4.55 17.83
N GLY A 141 4.33 4.20 19.11
CA GLY A 141 3.46 4.70 20.18
C GLY A 141 3.57 6.20 20.38
N LYS A 142 4.80 6.75 20.41
CA LYS A 142 5.06 8.18 20.56
C LYS A 142 4.54 9.00 19.37
N SER A 143 4.51 8.43 18.16
CA SER A 143 3.94 9.09 16.99
C SER A 143 2.41 9.18 16.99
N GLY A 144 1.74 8.61 18.01
CA GLY A 144 0.30 8.77 18.21
C GLY A 144 -0.56 7.52 17.95
N VAL A 145 0.06 6.34 17.78
CA VAL A 145 -0.69 5.07 17.69
C VAL A 145 -0.93 4.51 19.10
N ILE A 146 -2.19 4.52 19.56
CA ILE A 146 -2.56 4.15 20.94
C ILE A 146 -2.86 2.65 21.02
N GLY A 147 -2.21 1.95 21.96
CA GLY A 147 -2.41 0.51 22.14
C GLY A 147 -1.99 -0.26 20.89
N GLU A 148 -2.71 -1.34 20.55
CA GLU A 148 -2.44 -2.17 19.35
C GLU A 148 -0.95 -2.57 19.23
N VAL A 149 -0.33 -2.91 20.36
CA VAL A 149 1.14 -2.97 20.50
C VAL A 149 1.77 -3.92 19.49
N ASP A 150 1.18 -5.10 19.31
CA ASP A 150 1.68 -6.10 18.36
C ASP A 150 1.23 -5.78 16.93
N ASN A 151 -0.05 -5.46 16.75
CA ASN A 151 -0.64 -5.14 15.44
C ASN A 151 0.03 -3.94 14.76
N ARG A 152 0.38 -2.87 15.48
CA ARG A 152 1.01 -1.68 14.90
C ARG A 152 2.44 -1.95 14.44
N LEU A 153 3.19 -2.76 15.19
CA LEU A 153 4.56 -3.15 14.83
C LEU A 153 4.55 -4.14 13.66
N LEU A 154 3.68 -5.15 13.72
CA LEU A 154 3.46 -6.10 12.64
C LEU A 154 3.07 -5.38 11.33
N MET A 155 2.13 -4.44 11.39
CA MET A 155 1.71 -3.64 10.25
C MET A 155 2.86 -2.78 9.70
N TYR A 156 3.64 -2.12 10.55
CA TYR A 156 4.80 -1.32 10.14
C TYR A 156 5.86 -2.18 9.41
N LEU A 157 6.14 -3.39 9.90
CA LEU A 157 7.06 -4.32 9.25
C LEU A 157 6.52 -4.83 7.91
N ILE A 158 5.22 -5.12 7.83
CA ILE A 158 4.55 -5.47 6.56
C ILE A 158 4.66 -4.33 5.55
N PHE A 159 4.45 -3.08 5.97
CA PHE A 159 4.60 -1.91 5.07
C PHE A 159 6.04 -1.72 4.62
N THR A 160 7.00 -2.02 5.50
CA THR A 160 8.44 -1.97 5.20
C THR A 160 8.83 -2.97 4.13
N SER A 161 8.20 -4.15 4.13
CA SER A 161 8.48 -5.22 3.16
C SER A 161 8.25 -4.82 1.69
N ARG A 162 7.58 -3.70 1.39
CA ARG A 162 7.45 -3.14 0.02
C ARG A 162 8.80 -2.95 -0.68
N LYS A 163 9.88 -2.76 0.10
CA LYS A 163 11.25 -2.59 -0.40
C LYS A 163 11.96 -3.92 -0.71
N THR A 164 11.36 -5.06 -0.39
CA THR A 164 11.90 -6.38 -0.70
C THR A 164 11.33 -6.90 -2.03
N ASN A 165 11.90 -8.00 -2.52
CA ASN A 165 11.42 -8.66 -3.74
C ASN A 165 10.06 -9.34 -3.54
N ASN A 166 9.71 -9.74 -2.33
CA ASN A 166 8.46 -10.43 -1.97
C ASN A 166 7.76 -9.66 -0.85
N PRO A 167 7.08 -8.54 -1.15
CA PRO A 167 6.36 -7.82 -0.12
C PRO A 167 5.21 -8.62 0.46
N LEU A 168 4.93 -8.32 1.72
CA LEU A 168 3.79 -8.79 2.47
C LEU A 168 2.62 -7.82 2.32
N HIS A 169 1.43 -8.34 2.62
CA HIS A 169 0.17 -7.61 2.55
C HIS A 169 -0.61 -7.84 3.84
N CYS A 170 -1.44 -6.89 4.24
CA CYS A 170 -2.30 -7.05 5.41
C CYS A 170 -3.73 -6.61 5.14
N ILE A 171 -4.65 -7.18 5.90
CA ILE A 171 -6.06 -6.78 5.94
C ILE A 171 -6.44 -6.61 7.41
N SER A 172 -6.89 -5.41 7.77
CA SER A 172 -7.40 -5.11 9.11
C SER A 172 -8.88 -5.50 9.21
N LEU A 173 -9.21 -6.30 10.21
CA LEU A 173 -10.51 -6.89 10.47
C LEU A 173 -11.04 -6.43 11.83
N GLY A 174 -12.35 -6.26 11.92
CA GLY A 174 -13.01 -5.77 13.12
C GLY A 174 -14.37 -5.15 12.81
N SER A 175 -15.16 -4.93 13.85
CA SER A 175 -16.49 -4.33 13.76
C SER A 175 -16.44 -2.89 13.26
N SER A 176 -17.56 -2.37 12.74
CA SER A 176 -17.59 -0.95 12.35
C SER A 176 -17.35 -0.04 13.56
N GLY A 177 -16.54 1.01 13.40
CA GLY A 177 -16.27 2.00 14.45
C GLY A 177 -15.13 1.66 15.43
N VAL A 178 -14.52 0.47 15.37
CA VAL A 178 -13.48 0.04 16.33
C VAL A 178 -12.07 0.57 16.03
N GLY A 179 -11.92 1.41 14.99
CA GLY A 179 -10.62 2.05 14.68
C GLY A 179 -9.72 1.34 13.67
N LYS A 180 -10.22 0.37 12.88
CA LYS A 180 -9.48 -0.28 11.77
C LYS A 180 -8.74 0.70 10.87
N THR A 181 -9.50 1.63 10.27
CA THR A 181 -8.97 2.65 9.36
C THR A 181 -8.01 3.58 10.10
N HIS A 182 -8.28 3.90 11.36
CA HIS A 182 -7.41 4.73 12.17
C HIS A 182 -6.03 4.08 12.41
N LEU A 183 -5.97 2.79 12.78
CA LEU A 183 -4.71 2.07 12.92
C LEU A 183 -3.92 2.08 11.61
N GLN A 184 -4.57 1.71 10.50
CA GLN A 184 -3.95 1.67 9.18
C GLN A 184 -3.41 3.04 8.75
N SER A 185 -4.21 4.10 8.88
CA SER A 185 -3.80 5.45 8.51
C SER A 185 -2.70 6.00 9.41
N LYS A 186 -2.74 5.74 10.72
CA LYS A 186 -1.68 6.22 11.64
C LYS A 186 -0.36 5.51 11.45
N VAL A 187 -0.36 4.20 11.15
CA VAL A 187 0.87 3.50 10.82
C VAL A 187 1.37 3.91 9.43
N SER A 188 0.48 4.22 8.47
CA SER A 188 0.89 4.69 7.15
C SER A 188 1.53 6.09 7.14
N GLU A 189 1.19 6.96 8.09
CA GLU A 189 1.87 8.26 8.31
C GLU A 189 3.37 8.09 8.62
N LEU A 190 3.81 6.90 9.05
CA LEU A 190 5.21 6.56 9.36
C LEU A 190 5.98 6.06 8.13
N ILE A 191 5.29 5.91 7.01
CA ILE A 191 5.87 5.59 5.70
C ILE A 191 6.07 6.89 4.92
N PRO A 192 7.20 7.07 4.20
CA PRO A 192 7.42 8.25 3.37
C PRO A 192 6.25 8.52 2.42
N GLU A 193 5.79 9.77 2.33
CA GLU A 193 4.70 10.20 1.45
C GLU A 193 4.95 9.80 0.00
N GLU A 194 6.20 9.90 -0.43
CA GLU A 194 6.61 9.50 -1.77
C GLU A 194 6.43 8.00 -2.05
N ASP A 195 6.37 7.16 -1.02
CA ASP A 195 6.31 5.70 -1.09
C ASP A 195 4.91 5.12 -0.86
N LYS A 196 3.87 5.95 -0.70
CA LYS A 196 2.50 5.48 -0.49
C LYS A 196 1.51 6.04 -1.51
N ILE A 197 0.44 5.29 -1.74
CA ILE A 197 -0.68 5.63 -2.59
C ILE A 197 -1.94 5.34 -1.78
N GLU A 198 -2.66 6.39 -1.42
CA GLU A 198 -3.93 6.30 -0.69
C GLU A 198 -5.08 6.33 -1.69
N ILE A 199 -5.91 5.29 -1.65
CA ILE A 199 -7.00 5.08 -2.59
C ILE A 199 -8.31 5.00 -1.81
N THR A 200 -9.15 6.02 -1.99
CA THR A 200 -10.52 6.06 -1.45
C THR A 200 -11.51 5.41 -2.40
N VAL A 201 -11.45 5.78 -3.69
CA VAL A 201 -12.29 5.22 -4.77
C VAL A 201 -11.44 5.08 -6.03
N LEU A 202 -11.49 3.90 -6.66
CA LEU A 202 -10.77 3.66 -7.90
C LEU A 202 -11.60 2.83 -8.86
N SER A 203 -11.61 3.22 -10.14
CA SER A 203 -12.15 2.36 -11.18
C SER A 203 -11.25 1.14 -11.38
N ALA A 204 -11.84 -0.03 -11.65
CA ALA A 204 -11.12 -1.27 -11.96
C ALA A 204 -10.00 -1.10 -13.02
N ASN A 205 -10.17 -0.14 -13.93
CA ASN A 205 -9.26 0.09 -15.03
C ASN A 205 -8.08 1.01 -14.70
N ALA A 206 -8.18 1.85 -13.67
CA ALA A 206 -7.17 2.86 -13.39
C ALA A 206 -5.79 2.26 -13.12
N PHE A 207 -5.74 1.08 -12.48
CA PHE A 207 -4.48 0.37 -12.21
C PHE A 207 -3.63 0.09 -13.45
N TYR A 208 -4.25 -0.06 -14.63
CA TYR A 208 -3.53 -0.34 -15.87
C TYR A 208 -3.00 0.92 -16.55
N TYR A 209 -3.38 2.12 -16.10
CA TYR A 209 -2.96 3.39 -16.70
C TYR A 209 -1.86 4.10 -15.92
N PHE A 210 -1.42 3.54 -14.78
CA PHE A 210 -0.17 3.97 -14.14
C PHE A 210 1.02 3.73 -15.08
N ASN A 211 2.08 4.51 -14.92
CA ASN A 211 3.31 4.25 -15.65
C ASN A 211 3.90 2.90 -15.22
N ARG A 212 4.68 2.28 -16.11
CA ARG A 212 5.17 0.90 -15.96
C ARG A 212 5.79 0.62 -14.59
N THR A 213 6.57 1.54 -14.04
CA THR A 213 7.30 1.37 -12.77
C THR A 213 6.73 2.21 -11.62
N GLU A 214 5.60 2.87 -11.81
CA GLU A 214 5.08 3.87 -10.86
C GLU A 214 4.69 3.24 -9.51
N LEU A 215 4.21 2.00 -9.54
CA LEU A 215 3.79 1.27 -8.35
C LEU A 215 4.95 0.54 -7.66
N GLN A 216 6.15 0.53 -8.22
CA GLN A 216 7.27 -0.21 -7.64
C GLN A 216 7.64 0.34 -6.25
N HIS A 217 7.75 -0.58 -5.30
CA HIS A 217 8.05 -0.32 -3.90
C HIS A 217 7.06 0.64 -3.21
N LYS A 218 5.83 0.75 -3.74
CA LYS A 218 4.76 1.54 -3.13
C LYS A 218 3.90 0.73 -2.17
N LEU A 219 3.45 1.40 -1.12
CA LEU A 219 2.37 0.95 -0.25
C LEU A 219 1.04 1.45 -0.81
N ILE A 220 0.15 0.53 -1.20
CA ILE A 220 -1.21 0.85 -1.65
C ILE A 220 -2.15 0.68 -0.46
N LEU A 221 -2.79 1.77 -0.05
CA LEU A 221 -3.72 1.82 1.08
C LEU A 221 -5.14 1.92 0.55
N ILE A 222 -6.00 0.98 0.97
CA ILE A 222 -7.41 0.96 0.62
C ILE A 222 -8.19 1.13 1.93
N GLU A 223 -8.90 2.24 2.06
CA GLU A 223 -9.61 2.55 3.31
C GLU A 223 -10.76 1.59 3.59
N ASP A 224 -11.48 1.18 2.54
CA ASP A 224 -12.58 0.23 2.62
C ASP A 224 -12.56 -0.74 1.43
N LEU A 225 -12.24 -2.01 1.69
CA LEU A 225 -12.26 -3.05 0.68
C LEU A 225 -13.68 -3.39 0.20
N ASP A 226 -14.70 -3.13 1.03
CA ASP A 226 -16.11 -3.43 0.72
C ASP A 226 -16.64 -2.53 -0.41
N GLY A 227 -16.14 -1.28 -0.50
CA GLY A 227 -16.41 -0.39 -1.63
C GLY A 227 -15.51 -0.63 -2.85
N ALA A 228 -14.50 -1.49 -2.74
CA ALA A 228 -13.41 -1.63 -3.71
C ALA A 228 -13.42 -2.99 -4.44
N GLU A 229 -14.55 -3.72 -4.44
CA GLU A 229 -14.63 -5.06 -5.04
C GLU A 229 -14.10 -5.12 -6.48
N SER A 230 -14.38 -4.08 -7.28
CA SER A 230 -13.99 -3.99 -8.68
C SER A 230 -12.47 -3.96 -8.91
N VAL A 231 -11.68 -3.57 -7.91
CA VAL A 231 -10.21 -3.48 -8.01
C VAL A 231 -9.48 -4.66 -7.35
N LEU A 232 -10.19 -5.58 -6.70
CA LEU A 232 -9.58 -6.73 -6.02
C LEU A 232 -8.86 -7.66 -6.98
N TYR A 233 -9.33 -7.80 -8.22
CA TYR A 233 -8.67 -8.67 -9.20
C TYR A 233 -7.29 -8.13 -9.63
N PRO A 234 -7.15 -6.87 -10.10
CA PRO A 234 -5.84 -6.27 -10.35
C PRO A 234 -4.88 -6.36 -9.15
N LEU A 235 -5.39 -6.13 -7.93
CA LEU A 235 -4.59 -6.23 -6.71
C LEU A 235 -4.07 -7.65 -6.48
N ARG A 236 -4.91 -8.68 -6.60
CA ARG A 236 -4.50 -10.10 -6.47
C ARG A 236 -3.35 -10.46 -7.42
N GLU A 237 -3.44 -9.97 -8.66
CA GLU A 237 -2.42 -10.21 -9.68
C GLU A 237 -1.13 -9.47 -9.35
N LEU A 238 -1.20 -8.22 -8.87
CA LEU A 238 -0.02 -7.49 -8.37
C LEU A 238 0.64 -8.20 -7.17
N GLN A 239 -0.15 -8.69 -6.20
CA GLN A 239 0.35 -9.43 -5.04
C GLN A 239 1.05 -10.73 -5.46
N SER A 240 0.45 -11.48 -6.40
CA SER A 240 0.95 -12.83 -6.75
C SER A 240 2.04 -12.81 -7.83
N LYS A 241 1.89 -11.97 -8.86
CA LYS A 241 2.77 -11.95 -10.04
C LYS A 241 3.67 -10.72 -10.10
N LYS A 242 3.49 -9.74 -9.22
CA LYS A 242 4.23 -8.47 -9.20
C LYS A 242 4.14 -7.68 -10.50
N ARG A 243 3.12 -7.96 -11.33
CA ARG A 243 2.82 -7.23 -12.55
C ARG A 243 1.38 -7.47 -12.98
N ILE A 244 0.81 -6.48 -13.64
CA ILE A 244 -0.48 -6.58 -14.31
C ILE A 244 -0.34 -6.09 -15.75
N THR A 245 -1.09 -6.73 -16.65
CA THR A 245 -1.12 -6.35 -18.06
C THR A 245 -2.56 -6.29 -18.52
N LYS A 246 -2.89 -5.26 -19.30
CA LYS A 246 -4.17 -5.15 -19.98
C LYS A 246 -3.97 -4.79 -21.44
N THR A 247 -4.62 -5.56 -22.29
CA THR A 247 -4.65 -5.34 -23.72
C THR A 247 -5.83 -4.43 -24.04
N VAL A 248 -5.57 -3.26 -24.64
CA VAL A 248 -6.62 -2.32 -25.05
C VAL A 248 -6.45 -1.95 -26.51
N VAL A 249 -7.57 -1.63 -27.16
CA VAL A 249 -7.57 -1.13 -28.53
C VAL A 249 -7.34 0.38 -28.49
N HIS A 250 -6.28 0.82 -29.12
CA HIS A 250 -5.96 2.23 -29.33
C HIS A 250 -6.20 2.60 -30.79
N LYS A 251 -7.04 3.60 -31.04
CA LYS A 251 -7.24 4.12 -32.40
C LYS A 251 -6.13 5.12 -32.70
N ASP A 252 -5.33 4.82 -33.72
CA ASP A 252 -4.35 5.77 -34.22
C ASP A 252 -5.04 6.96 -34.92
N ARG A 253 -4.26 8.00 -35.22
CA ARG A 253 -4.78 9.23 -35.83
C ARG A 253 -5.35 9.03 -37.24
N LYS A 254 -5.06 7.88 -37.88
CA LYS A 254 -5.59 7.50 -39.20
C LYS A 254 -6.89 6.69 -39.09
N GLY A 255 -7.38 6.45 -37.86
CA GLY A 255 -8.58 5.66 -37.59
C GLY A 255 -8.34 4.16 -37.52
N ASN A 256 -7.09 3.70 -37.67
CA ASN A 256 -6.78 2.28 -37.59
C ASN A 256 -6.73 1.85 -36.12
N THR A 257 -7.35 0.71 -35.83
CA THR A 257 -7.28 0.09 -34.51
C THR A 257 -5.95 -0.65 -34.35
N LYS A 258 -5.13 -0.22 -33.39
CA LYS A 258 -3.94 -0.94 -32.96
C LYS A 258 -4.16 -1.49 -31.57
N THR A 259 -3.72 -2.72 -31.34
CA THR A 259 -3.71 -3.32 -30.02
C THR A 259 -2.47 -2.83 -29.27
N ILE A 260 -2.65 -2.26 -28.07
CA ILE A 260 -1.56 -1.89 -27.17
C ILE A 260 -1.66 -2.68 -25.86
N HIS A 261 -0.52 -3.02 -25.29
CA HIS A 261 -0.43 -3.69 -23.99
C HIS A 261 0.01 -2.68 -22.93
N LEU A 262 -0.90 -2.34 -22.03
CA LEU A 262 -0.59 -1.56 -20.85
C LEU A 262 -0.03 -2.51 -19.80
N THR A 263 1.21 -2.28 -19.36
CA THR A 263 1.88 -3.12 -18.35
C THR A 263 2.32 -2.25 -17.19
N VAL A 264 1.97 -2.68 -15.98
CA VAL A 264 2.37 -2.03 -14.73
C VAL A 264 3.05 -3.08 -13.86
N GLU A 265 4.20 -2.73 -13.32
CA GLU A 265 5.07 -3.57 -12.53
C GLU A 265 5.01 -3.15 -11.05
N GLY A 266 4.94 -4.14 -10.18
CA GLY A 266 5.33 -4.04 -8.79
C GLY A 266 6.83 -4.34 -8.63
N PRO A 267 7.31 -4.68 -7.42
CA PRO A 267 6.53 -5.16 -6.27
C PRO A 267 5.79 -4.05 -5.51
N VAL A 268 4.64 -4.37 -4.90
CA VAL A 268 3.81 -3.46 -4.08
C VAL A 268 3.52 -4.11 -2.73
N SER A 269 3.33 -3.32 -1.67
CA SER A 269 2.65 -3.78 -0.46
C SER A 269 1.21 -3.26 -0.48
N VAL A 270 0.24 -4.08 -0.10
CA VAL A 270 -1.18 -3.74 -0.15
C VAL A 270 -1.76 -3.89 1.24
N ALA A 271 -2.46 -2.87 1.68
CA ALA A 271 -3.13 -2.82 2.97
C ALA A 271 -4.58 -2.38 2.78
N GLY A 272 -5.51 -3.05 3.45
CA GLY A 272 -6.91 -2.66 3.42
C GLY A 272 -7.66 -2.98 4.70
N CYS A 273 -8.81 -2.34 4.88
CA CYS A 273 -9.73 -2.63 5.98
C CYS A 273 -11.01 -3.28 5.44
N THR A 274 -11.59 -4.21 6.19
CA THR A 274 -12.93 -4.74 5.91
C THR A 274 -13.64 -5.15 7.19
N THR A 275 -14.96 -5.18 7.13
CA THR A 275 -15.81 -5.77 8.17
C THR A 275 -16.14 -7.24 7.93
N GLN A 276 -15.76 -7.80 6.77
CA GLN A 276 -16.24 -9.08 6.29
C GLN A 276 -15.12 -10.10 6.10
N GLU A 277 -14.96 -11.02 7.04
CA GLU A 277 -13.94 -12.07 6.96
C GLU A 277 -14.20 -13.07 5.82
N SER A 278 -15.46 -13.43 5.57
CA SER A 278 -15.83 -14.54 4.68
C SER A 278 -15.89 -14.17 3.19
N ILE A 279 -16.09 -12.90 2.84
CA ILE A 279 -16.27 -12.51 1.43
C ILE A 279 -14.93 -12.49 0.67
N TYR A 280 -13.81 -12.44 1.39
CA TYR A 280 -12.48 -12.25 0.80
C TYR A 280 -11.55 -13.44 0.94
N GLU A 281 -12.04 -14.68 1.03
CA GLU A 281 -11.19 -15.86 1.30
C GLU A 281 -9.99 -15.99 0.33
N ASP A 282 -10.16 -15.62 -0.94
CA ASP A 282 -9.05 -15.61 -1.90
C ASP A 282 -7.96 -14.58 -1.54
N ASN A 283 -8.35 -13.38 -1.08
CA ASN A 283 -7.43 -12.31 -0.71
C ASN A 283 -6.85 -12.50 0.70
N SER A 284 -7.67 -12.97 1.64
CA SER A 284 -7.28 -13.21 3.04
C SER A 284 -6.15 -14.23 3.12
N ASN A 285 -6.15 -15.21 2.23
CA ASN A 285 -5.08 -16.20 2.11
C ASN A 285 -3.77 -15.64 1.51
N ARG A 286 -3.77 -14.42 0.95
CA ARG A 286 -2.58 -13.70 0.42
C ARG A 286 -2.13 -12.55 1.34
N SER A 287 -2.84 -12.35 2.45
CA SER A 287 -2.56 -11.29 3.41
C SER A 287 -2.41 -11.83 4.83
N PHE A 288 -1.81 -11.02 5.69
CA PHE A 288 -1.90 -11.13 7.13
C PHE A 288 -3.23 -10.55 7.57
N LEU A 289 -3.96 -11.30 8.39
CA LEU A 289 -5.23 -10.87 8.96
C LEU A 289 -4.95 -10.26 10.32
N LEU A 290 -5.14 -8.96 10.44
CA LEU A 290 -4.92 -8.20 11.67
C LEU A 290 -6.27 -7.95 12.32
N TYR A 291 -6.50 -8.55 13.48
CA TYR A 291 -7.74 -8.39 14.23
C TYR A 291 -7.56 -7.26 15.22
N ILE A 292 -8.37 -6.22 15.11
CA ILE A 292 -8.33 -5.06 16.00
C ILE A 292 -8.77 -5.46 17.42
N ASP A 293 -8.10 -4.89 18.42
CA ASP A 293 -8.40 -5.07 19.83
C ASP A 293 -9.70 -4.32 20.19
N GLU A 294 -10.79 -5.08 20.34
CA GLU A 294 -12.12 -4.59 20.74
C GLU A 294 -12.31 -4.65 22.27
N SER A 295 -11.24 -4.72 23.06
CA SER A 295 -11.34 -4.79 24.53
C SER A 295 -11.73 -3.46 25.18
N GLU A 296 -12.44 -3.53 26.31
CA GLU A 296 -12.80 -2.34 27.11
C GLU A 296 -11.57 -1.56 27.60
N GLN A 297 -10.44 -2.25 27.78
CA GLN A 297 -9.16 -1.65 28.16
C GLN A 297 -8.60 -0.80 27.03
N GLN A 298 -8.67 -1.27 25.79
CA GLN A 298 -8.28 -0.51 24.61
C GLN A 298 -9.18 0.70 24.40
N ASP A 299 -10.50 0.53 24.50
CA ASP A 299 -11.47 1.63 24.44
C ASP A 299 -11.16 2.71 25.49
N SER A 300 -10.85 2.31 26.72
CA SER A 300 -10.47 3.23 27.80
C SER A 300 -9.19 4.01 27.49
N ARG A 301 -8.17 3.35 26.93
CA ARG A 301 -6.91 3.98 26.49
C ARG A 301 -7.16 5.01 25.39
N ILE A 302 -7.96 4.66 24.39
CA ILE A 302 -8.31 5.55 23.27
C ILE A 302 -9.09 6.76 23.76
N MET A 303 -10.14 6.56 24.57
CA MET A 303 -10.93 7.66 25.13
C MET A 303 -10.09 8.58 26.02
N GLN A 304 -9.17 8.03 26.81
CA GLN A 304 -8.26 8.83 27.63
C GLN A 304 -7.36 9.70 26.75
N TYR A 305 -6.80 9.15 25.68
CA TYR A 305 -5.98 9.90 24.73
C TYR A 305 -6.78 11.01 24.03
N GLN A 306 -8.01 10.74 23.57
CA GLN A 306 -8.88 11.75 22.96
C GLN A 306 -9.16 12.92 23.93
N ARG A 307 -9.41 12.62 25.20
CA ARG A 307 -9.55 13.63 26.26
C ARG A 307 -8.26 14.41 26.48
N PHE A 308 -7.10 13.75 26.43
CA PHE A 308 -5.79 14.37 26.60
C PHE A 308 -5.46 15.33 25.45
N LEU A 309 -5.76 14.93 24.21
CA LEU A 309 -5.66 15.76 23.01
C LEU A 309 -6.57 16.98 23.11
N SER A 310 -7.86 16.79 23.42
CA SER A 310 -8.81 17.88 23.58
C SER A 310 -8.46 18.84 24.73
N ALA A 311 -7.72 18.35 25.73
CA ALA A 311 -7.23 19.17 26.85
C ALA A 311 -5.92 19.93 26.53
N GLY A 312 -5.36 19.78 25.33
CA GLY A 312 -4.11 20.44 24.91
C GLY A 312 -2.88 19.98 25.71
N LYS A 313 -2.93 18.81 26.32
CA LYS A 313 -1.83 18.28 27.16
C LYS A 313 -0.80 17.47 26.36
N LEU A 314 -1.05 17.29 25.06
CA LEU A 314 -0.26 16.43 24.20
C LEU A 314 0.90 17.20 23.56
N ASN A 315 2.08 16.59 23.54
CA ASN A 315 3.25 17.17 22.89
C ASN A 315 3.25 16.80 21.39
N GLU A 316 2.59 17.62 20.56
CA GLU A 316 2.50 17.38 19.11
C GLU A 316 3.89 17.34 18.44
N GLN A 317 4.83 18.15 18.94
CA GLN A 317 6.20 18.20 18.42
C GLN A 317 6.92 16.86 18.60
N GLU A 318 6.72 16.17 19.71
CA GLU A 318 7.29 14.84 19.96
C GLU A 318 6.71 13.81 18.99
N GLN A 319 5.41 13.85 18.71
CA GLN A 319 4.78 12.94 17.76
C GLN A 319 5.33 13.11 16.36
N LEU A 320 5.44 14.37 15.91
CA LEU A 320 5.99 14.72 14.60
C LEU A 320 7.44 14.28 14.48
N THR A 321 8.24 14.48 15.52
CA THR A 321 9.66 14.08 15.55
C THR A 321 9.80 12.56 15.49
N ALA A 322 9.00 11.82 16.25
CA ALA A 322 9.00 10.35 16.21
C ALA A 322 8.57 9.81 14.83
N ALA A 323 7.51 10.38 14.24
CA ALA A 323 7.06 10.02 12.90
C ALA A 323 8.11 10.33 11.83
N GLU A 324 8.76 11.49 11.92
CA GLU A 324 9.80 11.90 10.96
C GLU A 324 11.03 10.99 11.04
N LEU A 325 11.46 10.60 12.25
CA LEU A 325 12.53 9.64 12.43
C LEU A 325 12.18 8.29 11.79
N LEU A 326 10.97 7.77 12.02
CA LEU A 326 10.54 6.51 11.41
C LEU A 326 10.42 6.59 9.87
N ARG A 327 9.99 7.73 9.32
CA ARG A 327 10.03 7.97 7.86
C ARG A 327 11.46 8.01 7.33
N ASN A 328 12.38 8.65 8.05
CA ASN A 328 13.80 8.71 7.67
C ASN A 328 14.44 7.31 7.75
N VAL A 329 14.12 6.52 8.77
CA VAL A 329 14.49 5.09 8.89
C VAL A 329 14.06 4.33 7.63
N GLN A 330 12.79 4.46 7.21
CA GLN A 330 12.30 3.85 5.98
C GLN A 330 13.12 4.25 4.74
N ARG A 331 13.51 5.52 4.61
CA ARG A 331 14.32 6.03 3.49
C ARG A 331 15.73 5.45 3.47
N THR A 332 16.34 5.19 4.64
CA THR A 332 17.70 4.63 4.73
C THR A 332 17.81 3.14 4.39
N LEU A 333 16.71 2.38 4.46
CA LEU A 333 16.69 0.95 4.12
C LEU A 333 16.97 0.74 2.63
N LYS A 334 17.95 -0.13 2.33
CA LYS A 334 18.36 -0.47 0.97
C LYS A 334 17.83 -1.86 0.60
N PRO A 335 17.37 -2.08 -0.64
CA PRO A 335 17.06 -3.42 -1.13
C PRO A 335 18.30 -4.32 -1.03
N ILE A 336 18.15 -5.46 -0.36
CA ILE A 336 19.20 -6.47 -0.17
C ILE A 336 18.56 -7.86 -0.15
N LYS A 337 19.29 -8.86 -0.63
CA LYS A 337 18.83 -10.26 -0.58
C LYS A 337 18.94 -10.76 0.85
N VAL A 338 17.90 -11.42 1.33
CA VAL A 338 17.88 -12.07 2.65
C VAL A 338 17.90 -13.57 2.43
N VAL A 339 18.79 -14.25 3.12
CA VAL A 339 18.90 -15.71 3.12
C VAL A 339 18.60 -16.21 4.52
N ASN A 340 17.64 -17.13 4.65
CA ASN A 340 17.31 -17.74 5.93
C ASN A 340 17.96 -19.14 6.03
N PRO A 341 19.12 -19.29 6.69
CA PRO A 341 19.80 -20.59 6.81
C PRO A 341 19.00 -21.60 7.63
N TYR A 342 18.06 -21.12 8.46
CA TYR A 342 17.22 -21.96 9.32
C TYR A 342 15.92 -22.40 8.63
N ALA A 343 15.63 -21.93 7.41
CA ALA A 343 14.33 -22.14 6.74
C ALA A 343 13.90 -23.62 6.67
N MET A 344 14.85 -24.54 6.41
CA MET A 344 14.58 -25.97 6.30
C MET A 344 14.20 -26.64 7.63
N ARG A 345 14.48 -25.99 8.76
CA ARG A 345 14.21 -26.49 10.11
C ARG A 345 12.95 -25.89 10.73
N LEU A 346 12.36 -24.88 10.06
CA LEU A 346 11.15 -24.21 10.52
C LEU A 346 9.93 -25.07 10.20
N SER A 347 9.02 -25.19 11.16
CA SER A 347 7.79 -25.97 11.01
C SER A 347 6.59 -25.20 11.54
N LEU A 348 5.46 -25.34 10.85
CA LEU A 348 4.18 -24.79 11.31
C LEU A 348 3.38 -25.85 12.07
N PRO A 349 2.54 -25.44 13.04
CA PRO A 349 1.57 -26.33 13.67
C PRO A 349 0.63 -26.97 12.64
N GLN A 350 0.35 -28.27 12.79
CA GLN A 350 -0.54 -29.00 11.87
C GLN A 350 -1.99 -28.49 11.89
N SER A 351 -2.40 -27.79 12.94
CA SER A 351 -3.73 -27.19 13.10
C SER A 351 -3.98 -25.98 12.19
N VAL A 352 -2.94 -25.39 11.62
CA VAL A 352 -3.05 -24.19 10.77
C VAL A 352 -3.78 -24.51 9.47
N PHE A 353 -4.85 -23.76 9.16
CA PHE A 353 -5.51 -23.88 7.88
C PHE A 353 -4.62 -23.37 6.73
N LYS A 354 -4.71 -24.03 5.57
CA LYS A 354 -3.96 -23.70 4.35
C LYS A 354 -2.42 -23.61 4.57
N PRO A 355 -1.77 -24.67 5.08
CA PRO A 355 -0.39 -24.63 5.59
C PRO A 355 0.64 -24.16 4.56
N ARG A 356 0.44 -24.44 3.26
CA ARG A 356 1.38 -24.03 2.19
C ARG A 356 1.55 -22.51 2.09
N ARG A 357 0.45 -21.75 2.14
CA ARG A 357 0.51 -20.28 2.05
C ARG A 357 0.99 -19.68 3.35
N THR A 358 0.53 -20.21 4.48
CA THR A 358 0.98 -19.74 5.79
C THR A 358 2.49 -19.97 5.98
N ASN A 359 3.04 -21.08 5.46
CA ASN A 359 4.49 -21.31 5.50
C ASN A 359 5.27 -20.27 4.71
N ALA A 360 4.81 -19.95 3.49
CA ALA A 360 5.42 -18.90 2.69
C ALA A 360 5.38 -17.54 3.41
N HIS A 361 4.24 -17.16 3.99
CA HIS A 361 4.12 -15.92 4.76
C HIS A 361 5.02 -15.91 6.00
N TYR A 362 5.14 -17.04 6.69
CA TYR A 362 5.99 -17.17 7.88
C TYR A 362 7.46 -16.94 7.54
N LEU A 363 7.98 -17.60 6.50
CA LEU A 363 9.35 -17.39 6.01
C LEU A 363 9.58 -15.95 5.55
N GLN A 364 8.66 -15.41 4.75
CA GLN A 364 8.76 -14.04 4.24
C GLN A 364 8.70 -12.98 5.35
N PHE A 365 7.97 -13.26 6.44
CA PHE A 365 7.91 -12.35 7.59
C PHE A 365 9.19 -12.35 8.40
N ILE A 366 9.80 -13.51 8.62
CA ILE A 366 11.14 -13.61 9.20
C ILE A 366 12.14 -12.82 8.34
N GLU A 367 12.12 -13.02 7.02
CA GLU A 367 12.97 -12.30 6.07
C GLU A 367 12.72 -10.78 6.12
N ALA A 368 11.48 -10.33 6.31
CA ALA A 368 11.14 -8.92 6.45
C ALA A 368 11.72 -8.30 7.75
N ILE A 369 11.75 -9.06 8.85
CA ILE A 369 12.40 -8.62 10.10
C ILE A 369 13.92 -8.54 9.91
N THR A 370 14.54 -9.57 9.32
CA THR A 370 15.98 -9.55 9.01
C THR A 370 16.32 -8.37 8.07
N PHE A 371 15.47 -8.09 7.07
CA PHE A 371 15.61 -6.93 6.19
C PHE A 371 15.54 -5.59 6.95
N TYR A 372 14.64 -5.47 7.92
CA TYR A 372 14.54 -4.28 8.76
C TYR A 372 15.80 -4.10 9.63
N LYS A 373 16.37 -5.21 10.12
CA LYS A 373 17.64 -5.27 10.87
C LYS A 373 18.89 -5.25 9.99
N GLN A 374 18.80 -4.92 8.69
CA GLN A 374 19.93 -5.01 7.75
C GLN A 374 21.22 -4.29 8.19
N TRP A 375 21.12 -3.23 9.02
CA TRP A 375 22.28 -2.49 9.53
C TRP A 375 22.97 -3.13 10.74
N GLN A 376 22.36 -4.18 11.30
CA GLN A 376 22.91 -5.01 12.40
C GLN A 376 23.56 -6.29 11.88
N ARG A 377 23.28 -6.68 10.63
CA ARG A 377 23.73 -7.92 10.02
C ARG A 377 25.05 -7.74 9.28
N HIS A 378 25.84 -8.80 9.26
CA HIS A 378 27.05 -8.84 8.44
C HIS A 378 26.67 -9.04 6.97
N ARG A 379 27.24 -8.22 6.08
CA ARG A 379 27.05 -8.34 4.63
C ARG A 379 27.91 -9.48 4.11
N GLN A 380 27.29 -10.40 3.39
CA GLN A 380 27.95 -11.52 2.74
C GLN A 380 27.81 -11.37 1.23
N TYR A 381 28.72 -12.01 0.49
CA TYR A 381 28.76 -11.97 -0.96
C TYR A 381 28.80 -13.39 -1.48
N ASP A 382 27.94 -13.70 -2.44
CA ASP A 382 27.92 -14.99 -3.11
C ASP A 382 29.18 -15.10 -3.99
N GLU A 383 29.97 -16.16 -3.79
CA GLU A 383 31.23 -16.36 -4.51
C GLU A 383 31.06 -16.53 -6.03
N HIS A 384 29.89 -16.99 -6.49
CA HIS A 384 29.61 -17.27 -7.89
C HIS A 384 28.91 -16.10 -8.59
N THR A 385 27.96 -15.45 -7.91
CA THR A 385 27.15 -14.36 -8.51
C THR A 385 27.64 -12.96 -8.14
N GLY A 386 28.41 -12.83 -7.06
CA GLY A 386 28.80 -11.54 -6.48
C GLY A 386 27.63 -10.77 -5.83
N GLU A 387 26.44 -11.38 -5.72
CA GLU A 387 25.28 -10.75 -5.10
C GLU A 387 25.50 -10.54 -3.60
N GLU A 388 25.19 -9.33 -3.12
CA GLU A 388 25.21 -8.98 -1.69
C GLU A 388 23.96 -9.53 -0.99
N TYR A 389 24.16 -10.23 0.12
CA TYR A 389 23.08 -10.76 0.96
C TYR A 389 23.37 -10.62 2.46
N ILE A 390 22.32 -10.74 3.25
CA ILE A 390 22.38 -10.85 4.71
C ILE A 390 21.66 -12.12 5.15
N GLU A 391 22.10 -12.67 6.29
CA GLU A 391 21.52 -13.89 6.84
C GLU A 391 20.58 -13.59 8.01
N THR A 392 19.52 -14.38 8.11
CA THR A 392 18.61 -14.38 9.26
C THR A 392 19.31 -14.93 10.50
N GLU A 393 19.14 -14.25 11.65
CA GLU A 393 19.58 -14.75 12.96
C GLU A 393 18.43 -15.36 13.76
N ILE A 394 18.74 -16.18 14.77
CA ILE A 394 17.71 -16.84 15.62
C ILE A 394 16.84 -15.80 16.35
N GLU A 395 17.39 -14.63 16.68
CA GLU A 395 16.64 -13.51 17.28
C GLU A 395 15.50 -13.04 16.38
N ASP A 396 15.72 -12.97 15.06
CA ASP A 396 14.70 -12.55 14.08
C ASP A 396 13.52 -13.52 14.07
N ILE A 397 13.82 -14.82 14.22
CA ILE A 397 12.81 -15.89 14.24
C ILE A 397 12.00 -15.81 15.54
N LYS A 398 12.64 -15.51 16.68
CA LYS A 398 11.93 -15.34 17.95
C LYS A 398 10.95 -14.16 17.89
N GLU A 399 11.42 -13.01 17.43
CA GLU A 399 10.58 -11.82 17.27
C GLU A 399 9.45 -12.05 16.26
N ALA A 400 9.73 -12.77 15.16
CA ALA A 400 8.69 -13.16 14.21
C ALA A 400 7.62 -14.04 14.87
N ASN A 401 8.04 -15.02 15.68
CA ASN A 401 7.15 -15.93 16.38
C ASN A 401 6.25 -15.20 17.39
N GLU A 402 6.80 -14.25 18.12
CA GLU A 402 6.04 -13.42 19.07
C GLU A 402 4.94 -12.63 18.36
N LEU A 403 5.27 -11.94 17.25
CA LEU A 403 4.32 -11.10 16.52
C LEU A 403 3.28 -11.87 15.71
N ILE A 404 3.62 -13.05 15.19
CA ILE A 404 2.71 -13.83 14.32
C ILE A 404 1.82 -14.79 15.12
N LYS A 405 2.09 -15.02 16.41
CA LYS A 405 1.39 -16.01 17.24
C LYS A 405 -0.13 -15.84 17.19
N GLU A 406 -0.62 -14.61 17.35
CA GLU A 406 -2.05 -14.33 17.29
C GLU A 406 -2.61 -14.57 15.88
N VAL A 407 -1.89 -14.16 14.84
CA VAL A 407 -2.29 -14.38 13.44
C VAL A 407 -2.39 -15.87 13.13
N LEU A 408 -1.44 -16.69 13.60
CA LEU A 408 -1.47 -18.14 13.44
C LEU A 408 -2.62 -18.79 14.23
N LEU A 409 -2.87 -18.32 15.45
CA LEU A 409 -3.97 -18.80 16.27
C LEU A 409 -5.31 -18.58 15.57
N ARG A 410 -5.55 -17.37 15.07
CA ARG A 410 -6.77 -17.03 14.32
C ARG A 410 -6.90 -17.84 13.04
N LYS A 411 -5.79 -18.10 12.33
CA LYS A 411 -5.76 -18.98 11.14
C LYS A 411 -5.91 -20.47 11.45
N SER A 412 -5.86 -20.87 12.72
CA SER A 412 -6.10 -22.24 13.16
C SER A 412 -7.51 -22.41 13.77
N ASP A 413 -8.24 -21.30 13.90
CA ASP A 413 -9.53 -21.26 14.56
C ASP A 413 -10.67 -21.55 13.57
N LEU A 414 -11.56 -22.48 13.94
CA LEU A 414 -12.75 -22.83 13.17
C LEU A 414 -13.79 -21.69 13.17
N LEU A 415 -13.73 -20.80 14.16
CA LEU A 415 -14.61 -19.65 14.29
C LEU A 415 -13.98 -18.40 13.66
N ASN A 416 -14.79 -17.58 13.02
CA ASN A 416 -14.36 -16.23 12.65
C ASN A 416 -14.18 -15.35 13.89
N GLY A 417 -13.46 -14.24 13.76
CA GLY A 417 -13.09 -13.38 14.90
C GLY A 417 -14.29 -12.92 15.72
N ALA A 418 -15.36 -12.48 15.04
CA ALA A 418 -16.57 -12.02 15.72
C ALA A 418 -17.30 -13.14 16.50
N CYS A 419 -17.38 -14.36 15.96
CA CYS A 419 -17.98 -15.50 16.65
C CYS A 419 -17.11 -15.97 17.82
N ARG A 420 -15.78 -15.95 17.66
CA ARG A 420 -14.84 -16.27 18.74
C ARG A 420 -14.97 -15.28 19.90
N ASN A 421 -14.97 -13.97 19.62
CA ASN A 421 -15.13 -12.94 20.66
C ASN A 421 -16.46 -13.08 21.40
N PHE A 422 -17.56 -13.36 20.68
CA PHE A 422 -18.85 -13.69 21.29
C PHE A 422 -18.77 -14.90 22.23
N PHE A 423 -18.10 -15.98 21.79
CA PHE A 423 -17.97 -17.19 22.58
C PHE A 423 -17.13 -16.99 23.84
N GLU A 424 -16.04 -16.24 23.77
CA GLU A 424 -15.24 -15.88 24.95
C GLU A 424 -16.01 -14.99 25.94
N SER A 425 -16.79 -14.02 25.44
CA SER A 425 -17.67 -13.20 26.30
C SER A 425 -18.78 -14.03 26.96
N LEU A 426 -19.34 -14.99 26.22
CA LEU A 426 -20.30 -15.94 26.76
C LEU A 426 -19.67 -16.79 27.88
N LYS A 427 -18.49 -17.37 27.66
CA LYS A 427 -17.77 -18.15 28.67
C LYS A 427 -17.45 -17.32 29.91
N ALA A 428 -16.98 -16.09 29.73
CA ALA A 428 -16.68 -15.17 30.84
C ALA A 428 -17.93 -14.86 31.69
N TYR A 429 -19.06 -14.61 31.04
CA TYR A 429 -20.35 -14.38 31.72
C TYR A 429 -20.79 -15.61 32.52
N LEU A 430 -20.80 -16.79 31.90
CA LEU A 430 -21.19 -18.04 32.56
C LEU A 430 -20.32 -18.37 33.77
N LYS A 431 -19.01 -18.12 33.67
CA LYS A 431 -18.07 -18.28 34.78
C LYS A 431 -18.33 -17.29 35.92
N LYS A 432 -18.67 -16.04 35.59
CA LYS A 432 -18.98 -15.00 36.58
C LYS A 432 -20.26 -15.28 37.34
N GLU A 433 -21.31 -15.72 36.66
CA GLU A 433 -22.61 -16.05 37.27
C GLU A 433 -22.67 -17.48 37.82
N ASN A 434 -21.60 -18.26 37.63
CA ASN A 434 -21.50 -19.67 38.02
C ASN A 434 -22.64 -20.55 37.47
N GLN A 435 -22.93 -20.38 36.18
CA GLN A 435 -24.00 -21.08 35.46
C GLN A 435 -23.43 -21.93 34.32
N SER A 436 -23.97 -23.14 34.12
CA SER A 436 -23.59 -24.02 33.01
C SER A 436 -24.59 -23.98 31.84
N ILE A 437 -25.84 -23.59 32.12
CA ILE A 437 -26.95 -23.59 31.16
C ILE A 437 -27.43 -22.16 30.97
N PHE A 438 -27.68 -21.77 29.72
CA PHE A 438 -28.16 -20.44 29.37
C PHE A 438 -29.24 -20.45 28.29
N THR A 439 -29.92 -19.32 28.14
CA THR A 439 -30.86 -19.10 27.03
C THR A 439 -30.38 -18.00 26.08
N ASN A 440 -30.77 -18.08 24.80
CA ASN A 440 -30.46 -17.02 23.84
C ASN A 440 -31.03 -15.65 24.25
N ALA A 441 -32.20 -15.63 24.90
CA ALA A 441 -32.84 -14.38 25.32
C ALA A 441 -32.04 -13.67 26.42
N GLU A 442 -31.52 -14.42 27.39
CA GLU A 442 -30.66 -13.94 28.46
C GLU A 442 -29.35 -13.36 27.93
N ILE A 443 -28.59 -14.17 27.18
CA ILE A 443 -27.30 -13.75 26.62
C ILE A 443 -27.44 -12.53 25.71
N ARG A 444 -28.56 -12.42 24.98
CA ARG A 444 -28.85 -11.24 24.16
C ARG A 444 -29.00 -9.96 24.99
N ARG A 445 -29.66 -10.04 26.14
CA ARG A 445 -29.87 -8.88 27.03
C ARG A 445 -28.56 -8.46 27.68
N VAL A 446 -27.76 -9.42 28.11
CA VAL A 446 -26.49 -9.18 28.80
C VAL A 446 -25.43 -8.65 27.83
N LEU A 447 -25.16 -9.37 26.73
CA LEU A 447 -24.10 -9.02 25.78
C LEU A 447 -24.54 -7.98 24.73
N ARG A 448 -25.82 -7.58 24.72
CA ARG A 448 -26.40 -6.57 23.81
C ARG A 448 -26.16 -6.85 22.32
N ILE A 449 -26.26 -8.12 21.92
CA ILE A 449 -25.99 -8.55 20.54
C ILE A 449 -27.25 -8.51 19.68
N ASN A 450 -27.09 -8.12 18.41
CA ASN A 450 -28.19 -8.15 17.45
C ASN A 450 -28.75 -9.59 17.29
N PRO A 451 -30.09 -9.79 17.29
CA PRO A 451 -30.71 -11.11 17.16
C PRO A 451 -30.22 -11.96 15.98
N SER A 452 -29.99 -11.34 14.82
CA SER A 452 -29.54 -12.03 13.61
C SER A 452 -28.10 -12.51 13.74
N ASN A 453 -27.22 -11.69 14.32
CA ASN A 453 -25.83 -12.06 14.59
C ASN A 453 -25.75 -13.20 15.59
N GLN A 454 -26.49 -13.11 16.70
CA GLN A 454 -26.54 -14.19 17.69
C GLN A 454 -27.01 -15.51 17.08
N LYS A 455 -28.05 -15.48 16.22
CA LYS A 455 -28.53 -16.68 15.53
C LYS A 455 -27.43 -17.31 14.67
N ARG A 456 -26.68 -16.50 13.94
CA ARG A 456 -25.55 -16.95 13.11
C ARG A 456 -24.43 -17.55 13.95
N TYR A 457 -24.02 -16.87 15.03
CA TYR A 457 -22.96 -17.36 15.91
C TYR A 457 -23.34 -18.66 16.60
N MET A 458 -24.56 -18.77 17.14
CA MET A 458 -25.03 -20.02 17.76
C MET A 458 -25.04 -21.19 16.78
N LEU A 459 -25.40 -20.95 15.51
CA LEU A 459 -25.32 -21.99 14.48
C LEU A 459 -23.87 -22.46 14.26
N GLN A 460 -22.92 -21.52 14.16
CA GLN A 460 -21.50 -21.85 14.00
C GLN A 460 -20.94 -22.61 15.22
N LEU A 461 -21.26 -22.17 16.44
CA LEU A 461 -20.83 -22.84 17.67
C LEU A 461 -21.38 -24.26 17.80
N GLN A 462 -22.61 -24.49 17.33
CA GLN A 462 -23.19 -25.83 17.29
C GLN A 462 -22.54 -26.72 16.23
N LEU A 463 -22.26 -26.18 15.04
CA LEU A 463 -21.55 -26.91 13.98
C LEU A 463 -20.12 -27.27 14.40
N ALA A 464 -19.47 -26.39 15.19
CA ALA A 464 -18.14 -26.63 15.76
C ALA A 464 -18.16 -27.54 17.01
N ASN A 465 -19.33 -28.03 17.44
CA ASN A 465 -19.52 -28.82 18.68
C ASN A 465 -19.02 -28.12 19.96
N LEU A 466 -18.97 -26.78 19.97
CA LEU A 466 -18.57 -25.99 21.14
C LEU A 466 -19.75 -25.71 22.07
N VAL A 467 -20.98 -25.69 21.53
CA VAL A 467 -22.22 -25.48 22.27
C VAL A 467 -23.24 -26.54 21.85
N GLN A 468 -23.96 -27.11 22.81
CA GLN A 468 -25.03 -28.07 22.56
C GLN A 468 -26.36 -27.65 23.19
N LYS A 469 -27.45 -28.26 22.72
CA LYS A 469 -28.79 -28.06 23.30
C LYS A 469 -28.92 -28.97 24.51
N ALA A 470 -29.00 -28.40 25.71
CA ALA A 470 -29.17 -29.14 26.95
C ALA A 470 -30.63 -29.58 27.14
N LYS A 471 -31.58 -28.63 27.07
CA LYS A 471 -33.02 -28.86 27.33
C LYS A 471 -33.89 -27.96 26.46
N GLY A 472 -35.15 -28.32 26.29
CA GLY A 472 -36.17 -27.47 25.65
C GLY A 472 -36.70 -28.01 24.33
N ASP A 473 -37.75 -27.36 23.83
CA ASP A 473 -38.49 -27.77 22.64
C ASP A 473 -38.83 -26.52 21.80
N LYS A 474 -39.14 -26.71 20.51
CA LYS A 474 -39.42 -25.67 19.52
C LYS A 474 -40.50 -24.67 19.98
N ARG A 475 -41.42 -25.09 20.87
CA ARG A 475 -42.49 -24.24 21.45
C ARG A 475 -42.07 -23.43 22.67
N LYS A 476 -41.17 -23.93 23.53
CA LYS A 476 -40.77 -23.29 24.81
C LYS A 476 -39.42 -22.60 24.76
N GLY A 477 -38.67 -22.79 23.67
CA GLY A 477 -37.30 -22.31 23.52
C GLY A 477 -36.29 -23.35 24.01
N TYR A 478 -35.08 -23.29 23.46
CA TYR A 478 -33.97 -24.16 23.83
C TYR A 478 -33.07 -23.49 24.88
N GLN A 479 -32.60 -24.31 25.80
CA GLN A 479 -31.50 -24.04 26.72
C GLN A 479 -30.23 -24.68 26.15
N TYR A 480 -29.12 -23.98 26.28
CA TYR A 480 -27.83 -24.37 25.72
C TYR A 480 -26.80 -24.52 26.84
N GLU A 481 -25.78 -25.32 26.58
CA GLU A 481 -24.61 -25.45 27.46
C GLU A 481 -23.33 -25.48 26.62
N VAL A 482 -22.23 -24.99 27.21
CA VAL A 482 -20.91 -25.02 26.60
C VAL A 482 -20.29 -26.40 26.83
N VAL A 483 -19.82 -27.03 25.75
CA VAL A 483 -19.23 -28.39 25.80
C VAL A 483 -17.75 -28.31 26.18
N THR A 484 -17.02 -27.38 25.58
CA THR A 484 -15.56 -27.22 25.79
C THR A 484 -15.25 -25.77 26.10
N TYR A 485 -14.61 -25.52 27.25
CA TYR A 485 -14.20 -24.18 27.68
C TYR A 485 -12.79 -23.80 27.23
N ASP A 486 -11.91 -24.78 27.08
CA ASP A 486 -10.46 -24.57 26.91
C ASP A 486 -9.98 -24.75 25.46
N ASP A 487 -10.88 -24.79 24.47
CA ASP A 487 -10.56 -25.08 23.07
C ASP A 487 -9.55 -24.08 22.48
N TYR A 488 -9.76 -22.80 22.76
CA TYR A 488 -8.91 -21.72 22.29
C TYR A 488 -7.54 -21.71 23.00
N GLU A 489 -7.53 -21.91 24.32
CA GLU A 489 -6.29 -21.99 25.10
C GLU A 489 -5.44 -23.21 24.73
N ALA A 490 -6.08 -24.36 24.49
CA ALA A 490 -5.41 -25.57 24.05
C ALA A 490 -4.73 -25.37 22.69
N THR A 491 -5.44 -24.74 21.74
CA THR A 491 -4.89 -24.41 20.41
C THR A 491 -3.73 -23.43 20.54
N HIS A 492 -3.86 -22.39 21.36
CA HIS A 492 -2.80 -21.42 21.62
C HIS A 492 -1.55 -22.09 22.23
N LYS A 493 -1.71 -22.95 23.24
CA LYS A 493 -0.60 -23.71 23.85
C LYS A 493 0.08 -24.63 22.84
N GLN A 494 -0.68 -25.30 21.97
CA GLN A 494 -0.11 -26.15 20.92
C GLN A 494 0.76 -25.35 19.96
N ILE A 495 0.28 -24.18 19.52
CA ILE A 495 1.05 -23.29 18.62
C ILE A 495 2.33 -22.83 19.31
N GLU A 496 2.22 -22.36 20.55
CA GLU A 496 3.37 -21.92 21.36
C GLU A 496 4.42 -23.02 21.52
N GLN A 497 4.00 -24.23 21.89
CA GLN A 497 4.91 -25.37 22.05
C GLN A 497 5.65 -25.71 20.75
N VAL A 498 5.00 -25.64 19.59
CA VAL A 498 5.66 -25.91 18.30
C VAL A 498 6.69 -24.83 17.97
N LEU A 499 6.34 -23.55 18.18
CA LEU A 499 7.25 -22.43 17.91
C LEU A 499 8.45 -22.45 18.88
N GLU A 500 8.21 -22.65 20.17
CA GLU A 500 9.27 -22.75 21.19
C GLU A 500 10.18 -23.96 20.96
N LYS A 501 9.61 -25.13 20.67
CA LYS A 501 10.41 -26.33 20.37
C LYS A 501 11.31 -26.12 19.15
N THR A 502 10.80 -25.42 18.14
CA THR A 502 11.59 -25.05 16.96
C THR A 502 12.77 -24.17 17.37
N ILE A 503 12.53 -23.12 18.15
CA ILE A 503 13.59 -22.23 18.66
C ILE A 503 14.64 -22.99 19.50
N ILE A 504 14.20 -23.83 20.43
CA ILE A 504 15.11 -24.64 21.27
C ILE A 504 15.98 -25.56 20.40
N GLY A 505 15.38 -26.21 19.39
CA GLY A 505 16.12 -27.03 18.43
C GLY A 505 17.18 -26.23 17.67
N LEU A 506 16.85 -25.01 17.22
CA LEU A 506 17.80 -24.13 16.55
C LEU A 506 18.95 -23.67 17.46
N GLN A 507 18.70 -23.48 18.76
CA GLN A 507 19.73 -23.03 19.71
C GLN A 507 20.66 -24.15 20.18
N ASN A 508 20.15 -25.37 20.31
CA ASN A 508 20.94 -26.52 20.77
C ASN A 508 21.90 -27.06 19.69
N GLU A 509 21.62 -26.77 18.42
CA GLU A 509 22.43 -27.19 17.28
C GLU A 509 23.08 -25.98 16.63
N ILE A 510 24.09 -25.41 17.30
CA ILE A 510 25.00 -24.44 16.67
C ILE A 510 25.58 -25.12 15.42
N PRO A 511 25.53 -24.51 14.22
CA PRO A 511 26.12 -25.11 13.04
C PRO A 511 27.64 -25.16 13.21
N VAL A 512 28.17 -26.37 13.41
CA VAL A 512 29.55 -26.68 13.00
C VAL A 512 29.53 -26.60 11.47
N GLY A 513 30.29 -25.65 10.91
CA GLY A 513 30.41 -25.50 9.46
C GLY A 513 30.75 -26.83 8.79
N GLY A 514 30.05 -27.14 7.71
CA GLY A 514 30.27 -28.35 6.92
C GLY A 514 28.99 -28.81 6.25
N ASP A 515 29.03 -28.86 4.93
CA ASP A 515 28.01 -29.37 4.01
C ASP A 515 27.14 -30.49 4.59
N SER A 516 25.81 -30.30 4.58
CA SER A 516 24.86 -31.39 4.83
C SER A 516 24.36 -31.96 3.50
N PRO A 517 24.46 -33.29 3.26
CA PRO A 517 24.28 -33.94 1.97
C PRO A 517 22.81 -34.15 1.54
N LEU A 518 21.89 -33.23 1.90
CA LEU A 518 20.46 -33.37 1.59
C LEU A 518 20.01 -32.62 0.32
N VAL A 519 20.94 -32.02 -0.43
CA VAL A 519 20.60 -31.20 -1.61
C VAL A 519 20.42 -32.03 -2.90
N GLN A 520 20.72 -33.33 -2.93
CA GLN A 520 20.69 -34.11 -4.17
C GLN A 520 19.41 -34.91 -4.47
N GLU A 521 18.50 -35.13 -3.52
CA GLU A 521 17.35 -36.04 -3.77
C GLU A 521 16.08 -35.38 -4.33
N VAL A 522 15.97 -34.05 -4.29
CA VAL A 522 14.72 -33.37 -4.72
C VAL A 522 14.71 -33.02 -6.23
N TYR A 523 15.85 -33.14 -6.93
CA TYR A 523 15.96 -32.75 -8.35
C TYR A 523 16.03 -33.89 -9.37
N ASN A 524 16.08 -35.17 -8.95
CA ASN A 524 16.19 -36.33 -9.85
C ASN A 524 14.92 -37.18 -9.96
N GLY A 525 13.75 -36.55 -10.06
CA GLY A 525 12.47 -37.24 -10.22
C GLY A 525 11.78 -36.93 -11.54
N SER A 526 12.40 -37.24 -12.69
CA SER A 526 11.76 -37.34 -14.03
C SER A 526 12.75 -37.81 -15.11
N LYS A 527 13.19 -39.07 -15.05
CA LYS A 527 13.56 -39.80 -16.27
C LYS A 527 12.60 -40.96 -16.40
N VAL A 528 11.62 -40.76 -17.28
CA VAL A 528 10.72 -41.81 -17.76
C VAL A 528 11.59 -42.83 -18.49
N GLU A 529 11.58 -44.06 -17.98
CA GLU A 529 12.08 -45.25 -18.66
C GLU A 529 11.36 -45.39 -20.00
N MET A 530 12.12 -45.33 -21.08
CA MET A 530 11.76 -45.95 -22.36
C MET A 530 12.49 -47.29 -22.39
N ASP A 531 11.79 -48.35 -22.06
CA ASP A 531 12.19 -49.70 -22.44
C ASP A 531 11.72 -50.00 -23.88
N GLU A 532 12.51 -50.85 -24.53
CA GLU A 532 12.55 -51.23 -25.94
C GLU A 532 11.24 -51.73 -26.58
#